data_AF-A0A3D4MFN2-F1
#
_entry.id   AF-A0A3D4MFN2-F1
#
_cell.length_a   1.000
_cell.length_b   1.000
_cell.length_c   1.000
_cell.angle_alpha   90.00
_cell.angle_beta   90.00
_cell.angle_gamma   90.00
#
_symmetry.space_group_name_H-M   'P 1'
#
loop_
_entity.id
_entity.type
_entity.pdbx_description
1 polymer ?
#
loop_
_entity_poly.entity_id
_entity_poly.type
_entity_poly.pdbx_seq_one_letter_code
_entity_poly.pdbx_strand_id
1 'polypeptide(L)'
;MGFESIEGVHYIFDRYAFLNSILSDAGKEKRLDENASAKEIREACTLARAMYHPDRQARSGEKMKREAERMTSLVGDCEKMLLNADLKPLYDEKLAQFRVESPRAVSENGTPIIDMSRTVFDVASLISDDIVDTSDFEARVKAMLQYDDKRAEQMKTLFDTMPDNAQVSALYRDALTQKLVYLTLLEDAAWAKLGYMNRKEKDGGVILRTEDYMPRLDRTLEEAAAKDIPAAVEKHGNAARLGIASIRLIEAFNPAADSAPADSAENEIVKSPARLREALDKAIAKAQQNFTLRAEYVRDVARQKLAVLDQLVTLTPVRAVGQEQKDQQAFDFYLLNPEENGQHTVLFHMAIDVKTGRAEPPEMGEGKTMADVEKTANLRAGFAVTRNPEISDIMLEIGAAADRFLATRSAPEPENAATAPKAPKPRTP
;
A
#
# COMPACT_ATOMS: atom_id res chain seq x y z
N MET A 1 -2.52 -3.47 15.56
CA MET A 1 -3.41 -4.48 14.94
C MET A 1 -2.58 -5.72 14.68
N GLY A 2 -3.03 -6.88 15.15
CA GLY A 2 -2.41 -8.16 14.83
C GLY A 2 -3.11 -8.74 13.61
N PHE A 3 -2.39 -8.90 12.51
CA PHE A 3 -2.91 -9.63 11.35
C PHE A 3 -3.00 -11.12 11.71
N GLU A 4 -4.20 -11.70 11.62
CA GLU A 4 -4.41 -13.14 11.79
C GLU A 4 -4.22 -13.83 10.44
N SER A 5 -3.19 -14.68 10.35
CA SER A 5 -2.97 -15.57 9.21
C SER A 5 -4.11 -16.59 9.10
N ILE A 6 -4.58 -16.86 7.88
CA ILE A 6 -5.75 -17.71 7.63
C ILE A 6 -5.29 -18.85 6.72
N GLU A 7 -5.46 -20.08 7.21
CA GLU A 7 -5.16 -21.27 6.42
C GLU A 7 -6.13 -21.37 5.23
N GLY A 8 -5.63 -21.80 4.07
CA GLY A 8 -6.37 -21.84 2.81
C GLY A 8 -6.39 -20.52 2.04
N VAL A 9 -5.94 -19.41 2.66
CA VAL A 9 -5.85 -18.09 2.03
C VAL A 9 -4.40 -17.56 2.04
N HIS A 10 -3.78 -17.47 3.22
CA HIS A 10 -2.43 -16.93 3.41
C HIS A 10 -1.36 -18.02 3.35
N TYR A 11 -1.67 -19.19 3.88
CA TYR A 11 -0.83 -20.39 3.88
C TYR A 11 -1.70 -21.64 3.84
N ILE A 12 -1.12 -22.82 3.65
CA ILE A 12 -1.80 -24.09 3.86
C ILE A 12 -0.95 -25.02 4.71
N PHE A 13 -1.57 -25.75 5.64
CA PHE A 13 -0.88 -26.79 6.41
C PHE A 13 -0.85 -28.09 5.60
N ASP A 14 0.34 -28.56 5.26
CA ASP A 14 0.59 -29.86 4.63
C ASP A 14 0.56 -30.98 5.68
N ARG A 15 -0.64 -31.52 5.85
CA ARG A 15 -0.94 -32.58 6.82
C ARG A 15 -0.22 -33.88 6.46
N TYR A 16 0.07 -34.12 5.18
CA TYR A 16 0.85 -35.27 4.74
C TYR A 16 2.32 -35.14 5.12
N ALA A 17 2.93 -33.99 4.85
CA ALA A 17 4.32 -33.71 5.22
C ALA A 17 4.52 -33.84 6.73
N PHE A 18 3.59 -33.32 7.53
CA PHE A 18 3.61 -33.44 8.99
C PHE A 18 3.53 -34.89 9.48
N LEU A 19 2.55 -35.67 9.00
CA LEU A 19 2.46 -37.08 9.39
C LEU A 19 3.68 -37.88 8.89
N ASN A 20 4.23 -37.52 7.72
CA ASN A 20 5.42 -38.16 7.16
C ASN A 20 6.69 -37.86 7.97
N SER A 21 6.84 -36.67 8.53
CA SER A 21 7.97 -36.37 9.42
C SER A 21 7.92 -37.25 10.66
N ILE A 22 6.72 -37.42 11.26
CA ILE A 22 6.51 -38.29 12.43
C ILE A 22 6.77 -39.76 12.09
N LEU A 23 6.29 -40.23 10.93
CA LEU A 23 6.59 -41.58 10.45
C LEU A 23 8.10 -41.78 10.26
N SER A 24 8.80 -40.77 9.77
CA SER A 24 10.27 -40.80 9.62
C SER A 24 10.97 -40.93 10.96
N ASP A 25 10.57 -40.13 11.94
CA ASP A 25 11.12 -40.17 13.30
C ASP A 25 10.90 -41.53 13.98
N ALA A 26 9.80 -42.20 13.63
CA ALA A 26 9.49 -43.56 14.07
C ALA A 26 10.15 -44.68 13.23
N GLY A 27 11.02 -44.33 12.28
CA GLY A 27 11.72 -45.28 11.42
C GLY A 27 10.85 -46.00 10.39
N LYS A 28 9.69 -45.43 10.01
CA LYS A 28 8.81 -45.99 8.98
C LYS A 28 9.23 -45.48 7.60
N GLU A 29 9.42 -46.40 6.66
CA GLU A 29 9.80 -46.10 5.26
C GLU A 29 8.62 -45.66 4.40
N LYS A 30 7.41 -46.17 4.70
CA LYS A 30 6.21 -45.84 3.94
C LYS A 30 5.79 -44.39 4.19
N ARG A 31 5.58 -43.64 3.11
CA ARG A 31 5.09 -42.26 3.11
C ARG A 31 3.64 -42.18 2.68
N LEU A 32 2.89 -41.27 3.29
CA LEU A 32 1.53 -40.93 2.95
C LEU A 32 1.53 -39.88 1.84
N ASP A 33 0.59 -40.03 0.92
CA ASP A 33 0.28 -39.06 -0.14
C ASP A 33 -1.25 -38.91 -0.29
N GLU A 34 -1.69 -38.18 -1.30
CA GLU A 34 -3.10 -37.98 -1.63
C GLU A 34 -3.88 -39.28 -1.87
N ASN A 35 -3.21 -40.39 -2.20
CA ASN A 35 -3.82 -41.71 -2.43
C ASN A 35 -3.84 -42.60 -1.17
N ALA A 36 -3.30 -42.12 -0.05
CA ALA A 36 -3.30 -42.87 1.21
C ALA A 36 -4.72 -43.24 1.65
N SER A 37 -4.91 -44.51 1.98
CA SER A 37 -6.15 -45.06 2.51
C SER A 37 -6.44 -44.54 3.92
N ALA A 38 -7.73 -44.51 4.28
CA ALA A 38 -8.15 -44.14 5.64
C ALA A 38 -7.50 -45.00 6.74
N LYS A 39 -7.14 -46.25 6.42
CA LYS A 39 -6.41 -47.14 7.35
C LYS A 39 -5.00 -46.63 7.61
N GLU A 40 -4.25 -46.30 6.57
CA GLU A 40 -2.88 -45.78 6.69
C GLU A 40 -2.83 -44.44 7.43
N ILE A 41 -3.80 -43.56 7.16
CA ILE A 41 -3.91 -42.27 7.85
C ILE A 41 -4.22 -42.48 9.34
N ARG A 42 -5.14 -43.38 9.71
CA ARG A 42 -5.44 -43.71 11.11
C ARG A 42 -4.23 -44.31 11.84
N GLU A 43 -3.49 -45.19 11.18
CA GLU A 43 -2.27 -45.79 11.74
C GLU A 43 -1.22 -44.71 12.05
N ALA A 44 -0.99 -43.78 11.13
CA ALA A 44 -0.09 -42.65 11.35
C ALA A 44 -0.56 -41.72 12.48
N CYS A 45 -1.84 -41.37 12.53
CA CYS A 45 -2.40 -40.53 13.60
C CYS A 45 -2.31 -41.22 14.98
N THR A 46 -2.55 -42.53 15.03
CA THR A 46 -2.43 -43.32 16.27
C THR A 46 -0.99 -43.34 16.78
N LEU A 47 -0.03 -43.54 15.87
CA LEU A 47 1.39 -43.48 16.19
C LEU A 47 1.79 -42.10 16.71
N ALA A 48 1.36 -41.04 16.03
CA ALA A 48 1.65 -39.66 16.42
C ALA A 48 1.08 -39.33 17.80
N ARG A 49 -0.18 -39.69 18.08
CA ARG A 49 -0.77 -39.55 19.43
C ARG A 49 0.02 -40.30 20.48
N ALA A 50 0.45 -41.52 20.20
CA ALA A 50 1.25 -42.29 21.13
C ALA A 50 2.59 -41.60 21.44
N MET A 51 3.22 -40.95 20.45
CA MET A 51 4.48 -40.22 20.62
C MET A 51 4.31 -38.94 21.44
N TYR A 52 3.29 -38.12 21.13
CA TYR A 52 3.14 -36.76 21.68
C TYR A 52 2.07 -36.60 22.77
N HIS A 53 1.48 -37.69 23.28
CA HIS A 53 0.44 -37.62 24.31
C HIS A 53 0.86 -36.73 25.50
N PRO A 54 0.07 -35.73 25.91
CA PRO A 54 0.45 -34.78 26.96
C PRO A 54 0.87 -35.44 28.29
N ASP A 55 0.24 -36.57 28.65
CA ASP A 55 0.60 -37.34 29.84
C ASP A 55 2.06 -37.79 29.89
N ARG A 56 2.69 -38.04 28.72
CA ARG A 56 4.11 -38.39 28.65
C ARG A 56 5.02 -37.24 29.06
N GLN A 57 4.54 -36.00 28.95
CA GLN A 57 5.25 -34.78 29.31
C GLN A 57 4.71 -34.14 30.60
N ALA A 58 3.83 -34.83 31.35
CA ALA A 58 3.22 -34.29 32.57
C ALA A 58 4.23 -33.86 33.65
N ARG A 59 5.43 -34.48 33.66
CA ARG A 59 6.53 -34.15 34.58
C ARG A 59 7.65 -33.31 33.94
N SER A 60 7.50 -32.93 32.68
CA SER A 60 8.48 -32.15 31.93
C SER A 60 8.30 -30.64 32.15
N GLY A 61 9.24 -29.84 31.67
CA GLY A 61 9.13 -28.37 31.71
C GLY A 61 7.96 -27.84 30.88
N GLU A 62 7.47 -26.64 31.23
CA GLU A 62 6.28 -26.01 30.62
C GLU A 62 6.36 -25.91 29.09
N LYS A 63 7.57 -25.62 28.56
CA LYS A 63 7.81 -25.58 27.11
C LYS A 63 7.50 -26.92 26.42
N MET A 64 7.92 -28.04 27.00
CA MET A 64 7.68 -29.38 26.44
C MET A 64 6.21 -29.79 26.55
N LYS A 65 5.51 -29.35 27.61
CA LYS A 65 4.07 -29.57 27.76
C LYS A 65 3.28 -28.86 26.65
N ARG A 66 3.55 -27.56 26.44
CA ARG A 66 2.93 -26.77 25.37
C ARG A 66 3.22 -27.35 23.98
N GLU A 67 4.43 -27.84 23.77
CA GLU A 67 4.80 -28.49 22.51
C GLU A 67 4.02 -29.80 22.30
N ALA A 68 3.89 -30.64 23.33
CA ALA A 68 3.09 -31.87 23.26
C ALA A 68 1.59 -31.60 23.03
N GLU A 69 1.03 -30.59 23.71
CA GLU A 69 -0.34 -30.12 23.50
C GLU A 69 -0.54 -29.64 22.05
N ARG A 70 0.37 -28.80 21.54
CA ARG A 70 0.34 -28.32 20.17
C ARG A 70 0.41 -29.47 19.16
N MET A 71 1.35 -30.40 19.33
CA MET A 71 1.51 -31.55 18.43
C MET A 71 0.26 -32.44 18.45
N THR A 72 -0.33 -32.66 19.63
CA THR A 72 -1.57 -33.42 19.77
C THR A 72 -2.74 -32.74 19.05
N SER A 73 -2.84 -31.41 19.14
CA SER A 73 -3.83 -30.62 18.39
C SER A 73 -3.65 -30.78 16.89
N LEU A 74 -2.43 -30.61 16.37
CA LEU A 74 -2.13 -30.74 14.94
C LEU A 74 -2.45 -32.14 14.40
N VAL A 75 -2.20 -33.20 15.21
CA VAL A 75 -2.61 -34.56 14.85
C VAL A 75 -4.13 -34.70 14.79
N GLY A 76 -4.86 -34.07 15.71
CA GLY A 76 -6.33 -33.98 15.66
C GLY A 76 -6.82 -33.32 14.37
N ASP A 77 -6.19 -32.22 13.96
CA ASP A 77 -6.52 -31.50 12.72
C ASP A 77 -6.22 -32.35 11.46
N CYS A 78 -5.14 -33.13 11.49
CA CYS A 78 -4.83 -34.09 10.43
C CYS A 78 -5.92 -35.16 10.33
N GLU A 79 -6.33 -35.74 11.46
CA GLU A 79 -7.34 -36.79 11.49
C GLU A 79 -8.71 -36.27 11.00
N LYS A 80 -9.14 -35.10 11.50
CA LYS A 80 -10.41 -34.47 11.13
C LYS A 80 -10.50 -34.18 9.63
N MET A 81 -9.40 -33.71 9.02
CA MET A 81 -9.35 -33.37 7.60
C MET A 81 -9.20 -34.61 6.70
N LEU A 82 -8.18 -35.42 6.95
CA LEU A 82 -7.76 -36.48 6.03
C LEU A 82 -8.66 -37.72 6.10
N LEU A 83 -9.41 -37.92 7.19
CA LEU A 83 -10.38 -39.02 7.29
C LEU A 83 -11.81 -38.64 6.89
N ASN A 84 -12.06 -37.37 6.61
CA ASN A 84 -13.37 -36.92 6.16
C ASN A 84 -13.48 -37.05 4.64
N ALA A 85 -14.36 -37.96 4.18
CA ALA A 85 -14.55 -38.25 2.77
C ALA A 85 -15.03 -37.05 1.93
N ASP A 86 -15.73 -36.11 2.56
CA ASP A 86 -16.27 -34.91 1.88
C ASP A 86 -15.23 -33.79 1.81
N LEU A 87 -14.35 -33.68 2.82
CA LEU A 87 -13.37 -32.58 2.92
C LEU A 87 -12.03 -32.92 2.27
N LYS A 88 -11.57 -34.18 2.38
CA LYS A 88 -10.26 -34.62 1.90
C LYS A 88 -10.02 -34.26 0.42
N PRO A 89 -10.94 -34.55 -0.54
CA PRO A 89 -10.70 -34.22 -1.95
C PRO A 89 -10.54 -32.71 -2.19
N LEU A 90 -11.30 -31.90 -1.47
CA LEU A 90 -11.25 -30.44 -1.60
C LEU A 90 -9.97 -29.86 -0.97
N TYR A 91 -9.50 -30.46 0.13
CA TYR A 91 -8.22 -30.15 0.73
C TYR A 91 -7.05 -30.51 -0.20
N ASP A 92 -7.08 -31.69 -0.82
CA ASP A 92 -6.04 -32.16 -1.73
C ASP A 92 -5.90 -31.24 -2.95
N GLU A 93 -7.02 -30.85 -3.55
CA GLU A 93 -7.06 -29.86 -4.63
C GLU A 93 -6.42 -28.53 -4.20
N LYS A 94 -6.77 -28.04 -3.00
CA LYS A 94 -6.25 -26.77 -2.47
C LYS A 94 -4.75 -26.85 -2.17
N LEU A 95 -4.29 -27.96 -1.61
CA LEU A 95 -2.87 -28.20 -1.34
C LEU A 95 -2.06 -28.25 -2.64
N ALA A 96 -2.56 -28.93 -3.68
CA ALA A 96 -1.95 -28.95 -5.00
C ALA A 96 -1.84 -27.54 -5.60
N GLN A 97 -2.91 -26.73 -5.49
CA GLN A 97 -2.89 -25.32 -5.92
C GLN A 97 -1.78 -24.53 -5.22
N PHE A 98 -1.69 -24.62 -3.89
CA PHE A 98 -0.68 -23.90 -3.10
C PHE A 98 0.75 -24.33 -3.44
N ARG A 99 0.99 -25.64 -3.66
CA ARG A 99 2.32 -26.15 -4.05
C ARG A 99 2.80 -25.56 -5.39
N VAL A 100 1.88 -25.26 -6.30
CA VAL A 100 2.19 -24.66 -7.61
C VAL A 100 2.30 -23.13 -7.52
N GLU A 101 1.28 -22.46 -6.99
CA GLU A 101 1.18 -21.00 -7.02
C GLU A 101 2.03 -20.32 -5.93
N SER A 102 2.21 -20.98 -4.79
CA SER A 102 2.75 -20.39 -3.57
C SER A 102 3.52 -21.40 -2.71
N PRO A 103 4.57 -22.06 -3.23
CA PRO A 103 5.26 -23.14 -2.52
C PRO A 103 5.84 -22.70 -1.17
N ARG A 104 6.26 -21.44 -1.04
CA ARG A 104 6.76 -20.87 0.22
C ARG A 104 5.70 -20.67 1.30
N ALA A 105 4.42 -20.76 0.95
CA ALA A 105 3.27 -20.63 1.85
C ALA A 105 2.70 -22.01 2.25
N VAL A 106 3.40 -23.11 1.95
CA VAL A 106 3.04 -24.45 2.40
C VAL A 106 3.80 -24.74 3.70
N SER A 107 3.06 -24.87 4.79
CA SER A 107 3.60 -25.18 6.11
C SER A 107 3.63 -26.69 6.34
N GLU A 108 4.80 -27.26 6.60
CA GLU A 108 4.95 -28.70 6.84
C GLU A 108 4.76 -29.09 8.31
N ASN A 109 4.68 -28.11 9.22
CA ASN A 109 4.62 -28.33 10.67
C ASN A 109 3.45 -27.59 11.36
N GLY A 110 2.52 -27.06 10.57
CA GLY A 110 1.36 -26.33 11.06
C GLY A 110 1.67 -24.95 11.65
N THR A 111 2.91 -24.46 11.51
CA THR A 111 3.23 -23.06 11.85
C THR A 111 2.66 -22.15 10.75
N PRO A 112 1.84 -21.15 11.09
CA PRO A 112 1.34 -20.22 10.09
C PRO A 112 2.47 -19.48 9.38
N ILE A 113 2.34 -19.33 8.06
CA ILE A 113 3.31 -18.62 7.23
C ILE A 113 2.63 -17.35 6.71
N ILE A 114 3.29 -16.20 6.92
CA ILE A 114 2.83 -14.91 6.39
C ILE A 114 3.90 -14.40 5.43
N ASP A 115 3.58 -14.33 4.15
CA ASP A 115 4.44 -13.70 3.15
C ASP A 115 4.21 -12.19 3.13
N MET A 116 5.07 -11.45 3.84
CA MET A 116 5.00 -9.98 3.92
C MET A 116 5.31 -9.29 2.58
N SER A 117 5.82 -10.01 1.58
CA SER A 117 6.10 -9.44 0.26
C SER A 117 4.87 -9.36 -0.64
N ARG A 118 3.79 -10.06 -0.27
CA ARG A 118 2.53 -10.11 -1.01
C ARG A 118 1.52 -9.16 -0.40
N THR A 119 0.76 -8.51 -1.28
CA THR A 119 -0.42 -7.76 -0.86
C THR A 119 -1.45 -8.74 -0.30
N VAL A 120 -1.94 -8.43 0.89
CA VAL A 120 -2.95 -9.22 1.58
C VAL A 120 -4.19 -8.38 1.78
N PHE A 121 -5.36 -8.99 1.61
CA PHE A 121 -6.65 -8.35 1.82
C PHE A 121 -7.33 -8.94 3.06
N ASP A 122 -7.47 -8.13 4.11
CA ASP A 122 -8.11 -8.52 5.37
C ASP A 122 -9.64 -8.46 5.25
N VAL A 123 -10.22 -9.52 4.71
CA VAL A 123 -11.66 -9.68 4.59
C VAL A 123 -12.34 -9.70 5.95
N ALA A 124 -11.69 -10.28 6.97
CA ALA A 124 -12.28 -10.48 8.29
C ALA A 124 -12.60 -9.13 8.96
N SER A 125 -11.69 -8.17 8.84
CA SER A 125 -11.90 -6.80 9.31
C SER A 125 -13.01 -6.06 8.55
N LEU A 126 -13.20 -6.36 7.26
CA LEU A 126 -14.22 -5.69 6.45
C LEU A 126 -15.63 -6.22 6.67
N ILE A 127 -15.77 -7.48 7.08
CA ILE A 127 -17.07 -8.09 7.37
C ILE A 127 -17.48 -7.96 8.85
N SER A 128 -16.56 -7.61 9.74
CA SER A 128 -16.87 -7.36 11.15
C SER A 128 -17.62 -6.04 11.33
N ASP A 129 -18.43 -5.95 12.38
CA ASP A 129 -19.03 -4.67 12.81
C ASP A 129 -18.02 -3.75 13.50
N ASP A 130 -16.85 -4.28 13.86
CA ASP A 130 -15.75 -3.50 14.44
C ASP A 130 -15.21 -2.49 13.42
N ILE A 131 -15.29 -1.22 13.81
CA ILE A 131 -14.61 -0.14 13.10
C ILE A 131 -13.15 -0.18 13.53
N VAL A 132 -12.25 -0.40 12.57
CA VAL A 132 -10.81 -0.32 12.82
C VAL A 132 -10.44 1.12 13.17
N ASP A 133 -10.13 1.38 14.43
CA ASP A 133 -9.63 2.69 14.86
C ASP A 133 -8.16 2.88 14.41
N THR A 134 -7.88 4.01 13.76
CA THR A 134 -6.54 4.41 13.30
C THR A 134 -5.90 5.45 14.20
N SER A 135 -6.63 5.97 15.21
CA SER A 135 -6.17 7.03 16.10
C SER A 135 -4.84 6.69 16.80
N ASP A 136 -4.69 5.46 17.27
CA ASP A 136 -3.45 4.96 17.90
C ASP A 136 -2.27 4.93 16.93
N PHE A 137 -2.51 4.57 15.67
CA PHE A 137 -1.47 4.58 14.65
C PHE A 137 -1.09 6.01 14.28
N GLU A 138 -2.09 6.87 14.05
CA GLU A 138 -1.90 8.31 13.82
C GLU A 138 -1.05 8.94 14.91
N ALA A 139 -1.38 8.69 16.18
CA ALA A 139 -0.64 9.19 17.33
C ALA A 139 0.81 8.67 17.35
N ARG A 140 1.02 7.39 17.03
CA ARG A 140 2.38 6.80 16.94
C ARG A 140 3.20 7.43 15.82
N VAL A 141 2.63 7.63 14.63
CA VAL A 141 3.34 8.28 13.52
C VAL A 141 3.67 9.72 13.85
N LYS A 142 2.72 10.48 14.43
CA LYS A 142 2.98 11.85 14.91
C LYS A 142 4.12 11.87 15.93
N ALA A 143 4.13 10.95 16.89
CA ALA A 143 5.19 10.85 17.89
C ALA A 143 6.55 10.48 17.28
N MET A 144 6.59 9.50 16.36
CA MET A 144 7.81 9.05 15.69
C MET A 144 8.45 10.15 14.84
N LEU A 145 7.64 10.89 14.10
CA LEU A 145 8.08 12.00 13.26
C LEU A 145 8.24 13.32 14.03
N GLN A 146 7.85 13.36 15.31
CA GLN A 146 7.70 14.60 16.09
C GLN A 146 6.87 15.66 15.35
N TYR A 147 5.87 15.20 14.59
CA TYR A 147 5.01 16.05 13.79
C TYR A 147 3.96 16.74 14.67
N ASP A 148 3.87 18.06 14.55
CA ASP A 148 2.87 18.90 15.22
C ASP A 148 2.17 19.80 14.20
N ASP A 149 0.86 19.61 14.05
CA ASP A 149 -0.01 20.40 13.17
C ASP A 149 0.11 21.90 13.48
N LYS A 150 0.24 22.28 14.77
CA LYS A 150 0.33 23.69 15.18
C LYS A 150 1.60 24.35 14.68
N ARG A 151 2.70 23.60 14.63
CA ARG A 151 3.98 24.12 14.11
C ARG A 151 3.88 24.40 12.62
N ALA A 152 3.24 23.52 11.84
CA ALA A 152 3.01 23.74 10.41
C ALA A 152 2.13 24.97 10.14
N GLU A 153 1.07 25.16 10.93
CA GLU A 153 0.20 26.35 10.84
C GLU A 153 0.92 27.64 11.21
N GLN A 154 1.76 27.62 12.25
CA GLN A 154 2.59 28.76 12.64
C GLN A 154 3.57 29.15 11.53
N MET A 155 4.24 28.17 10.91
CA MET A 155 5.16 28.43 9.80
C MET A 155 4.44 28.97 8.57
N LYS A 156 3.24 28.45 8.25
CA LYS A 156 2.40 29.02 7.19
C LYS A 156 2.05 30.48 7.48
N THR A 157 1.61 30.79 8.70
CA THR A 157 1.25 32.15 9.10
C THR A 157 2.46 33.09 8.98
N LEU A 158 3.64 32.64 9.40
CA LEU A 158 4.88 33.41 9.27
C LEU A 158 5.20 33.70 7.80
N PHE A 159 5.08 32.68 6.93
CA PHE A 159 5.28 32.82 5.50
C PHE A 159 4.29 33.79 4.85
N ASP A 160 2.99 33.68 5.17
CA ASP A 160 1.96 34.57 4.64
C ASP A 160 2.23 36.05 5.00
N THR A 161 2.87 36.32 6.15
CA THR A 161 3.25 37.69 6.56
C THR A 161 4.55 38.20 5.93
N MET A 162 5.47 37.32 5.56
CA MET A 162 6.79 37.67 5.04
C MET A 162 7.18 36.75 3.86
N PRO A 163 6.42 36.74 2.75
CA PRO A 163 6.60 35.78 1.67
C PRO A 163 7.94 35.95 0.93
N ASP A 164 8.47 37.18 0.88
CA ASP A 164 9.74 37.49 0.20
C ASP A 164 10.98 37.13 1.04
N ASN A 165 10.81 36.69 2.30
CA ASN A 165 11.92 36.33 3.16
C ASN A 165 12.35 34.87 2.89
N ALA A 166 13.52 34.70 2.28
CA ALA A 166 14.07 33.39 1.92
C ALA A 166 14.20 32.42 3.11
N GLN A 167 14.55 32.91 4.31
CA GLN A 167 14.66 32.05 5.51
C GLN A 167 13.29 31.56 5.98
N VAL A 168 12.28 32.43 5.94
CA VAL A 168 10.89 32.08 6.30
C VAL A 168 10.30 31.09 5.28
N SER A 169 10.55 31.32 3.99
CA SER A 169 10.15 30.39 2.93
C SER A 169 10.80 29.01 3.08
N ALA A 170 12.07 28.94 3.49
CA ALA A 170 12.75 27.67 3.76
C ALA A 170 12.13 26.95 4.97
N LEU A 171 11.89 27.65 6.08
CA LEU A 171 11.24 27.07 7.27
C LEU A 171 9.83 26.54 6.98
N TYR A 172 9.05 27.25 6.15
CA TYR A 172 7.73 26.78 5.76
C TYR A 172 7.80 25.57 4.82
N ARG A 173 8.77 25.55 3.89
CA ARG A 173 9.04 24.38 3.05
C ARG A 173 9.38 23.16 3.91
N ASP A 174 10.26 23.28 4.90
CA ASP A 174 10.61 22.18 5.79
C ASP A 174 9.39 21.64 6.56
N ALA A 175 8.54 22.54 7.06
CA ALA A 175 7.32 22.16 7.77
C ALA A 175 6.31 21.42 6.87
N LEU A 176 6.15 21.87 5.62
CA LEU A 176 5.31 21.17 4.63
C LEU A 176 5.89 19.82 4.26
N THR A 177 7.21 19.70 4.22
CA THR A 177 7.88 18.46 3.86
C THR A 177 7.73 17.40 4.96
N GLN A 178 7.88 17.79 6.23
CA GLN A 178 7.54 16.95 7.37
C GLN A 178 6.06 16.50 7.34
N LYS A 179 5.15 17.41 6.96
CA LYS A 179 3.73 17.10 6.77
C LYS A 179 3.52 16.09 5.63
N LEU A 180 4.26 16.19 4.53
CA LEU A 180 4.19 15.25 3.41
C LEU A 180 4.62 13.84 3.83
N VAL A 181 5.70 13.71 4.59
CA VAL A 181 6.17 12.42 5.13
C VAL A 181 5.13 11.84 6.08
N TYR A 182 4.56 12.66 6.97
CA TYR A 182 3.46 12.26 7.85
C TYR A 182 2.26 11.72 7.07
N LEU A 183 1.80 12.45 6.05
CA LEU A 183 0.66 12.06 5.22
C LEU A 183 0.94 10.81 4.39
N THR A 184 2.19 10.59 3.96
CA THR A 184 2.58 9.37 3.23
C THR A 184 2.46 8.14 4.12
N LEU A 185 2.98 8.20 5.35
CA LEU A 185 2.81 7.11 6.32
C LEU A 185 1.35 6.92 6.73
N LEU A 186 0.58 8.00 6.75
CA LEU A 186 -0.84 7.94 7.07
C LEU A 186 -1.65 7.31 5.95
N GLU A 187 -1.29 7.56 4.69
CA GLU A 187 -1.91 6.94 3.53
C GLU A 187 -1.75 5.42 3.58
N ASP A 188 -0.56 4.92 3.92
CA ASP A 188 -0.31 3.49 4.12
C ASP A 188 -1.23 2.87 5.19
N ALA A 189 -1.42 3.57 6.31
CA ALA A 189 -2.36 3.14 7.34
C ALA A 189 -3.83 3.24 6.92
N ALA A 190 -4.19 4.25 6.14
CA ALA A 190 -5.52 4.38 5.58
C ALA A 190 -5.84 3.20 4.66
N TRP A 191 -4.87 2.77 3.84
CA TRP A 191 -4.97 1.55 3.03
C TRP A 191 -5.06 0.27 3.88
N ALA A 192 -4.28 0.18 4.96
CA ALA A 192 -4.38 -0.94 5.90
C ALA A 192 -5.76 -1.00 6.57
N LYS A 193 -6.33 0.14 6.97
CA LYS A 193 -7.69 0.25 7.52
C LYS A 193 -8.74 -0.20 6.50
N LEU A 194 -8.53 0.14 5.23
CA LEU A 194 -9.36 -0.31 4.11
C LEU A 194 -9.28 -1.82 3.84
N GLY A 195 -8.32 -2.52 4.47
CA GLY A 195 -8.13 -3.97 4.38
C GLY A 195 -6.90 -4.38 3.59
N TYR A 196 -6.16 -3.46 2.97
CA TYR A 196 -4.97 -3.78 2.20
C TYR A 196 -3.71 -3.70 3.06
N MET A 197 -3.09 -4.85 3.35
CA MET A 197 -1.76 -4.91 3.96
C MET A 197 -0.69 -5.19 2.92
N ASN A 198 0.51 -4.65 3.15
CA ASN A 198 1.67 -4.81 2.26
C ASN A 198 1.31 -4.52 0.80
N ARG A 199 0.47 -3.50 0.59
CA ARG A 199 0.29 -2.93 -0.73
C ARG A 199 1.65 -2.30 -1.08
N LYS A 200 2.48 -3.03 -1.83
CA LYS A 200 3.43 -2.36 -2.71
C LYS A 200 2.60 -1.40 -3.53
N GLU A 201 3.06 -0.17 -3.73
CA GLU A 201 2.50 0.76 -4.71
C GLU A 201 2.41 0.04 -6.06
N LYS A 202 1.34 -0.73 -6.25
CA LYS A 202 1.06 -1.46 -7.47
C LYS A 202 0.45 -0.41 -8.38
N ASP A 203 1.29 -0.01 -9.33
CA ASP A 203 0.89 0.43 -10.65
C ASP A 203 0.29 1.84 -10.77
N GLY A 204 0.93 2.81 -10.13
CA GLY A 204 0.73 4.22 -10.47
C GLY A 204 1.65 4.76 -11.57
N GLY A 205 2.82 4.15 -11.82
CA GLY A 205 3.89 4.87 -12.53
C GLY A 205 4.23 6.20 -11.84
N VAL A 206 5.18 6.95 -12.41
CA VAL A 206 5.53 8.27 -11.90
C VAL A 206 4.32 9.20 -12.02
N ILE A 207 3.90 9.84 -10.92
CA ILE A 207 2.86 10.87 -10.97
C ILE A 207 3.50 12.13 -11.58
N LEU A 208 3.16 12.42 -12.83
CA LEU A 208 3.71 13.56 -13.56
C LEU A 208 3.00 14.88 -13.22
N ARG A 209 1.74 14.81 -12.75
CA ARG A 209 0.88 15.95 -12.45
C ARG A 209 -0.01 15.65 -11.24
N THR A 210 -0.17 16.63 -10.36
CA THR A 210 -1.03 16.55 -9.17
C THR A 210 -2.50 16.31 -9.56
N GLU A 211 -2.95 16.91 -10.65
CA GLU A 211 -4.32 16.79 -11.18
C GLU A 211 -4.74 15.34 -11.52
N ASP A 212 -3.80 14.47 -11.87
CA ASP A 212 -4.07 13.08 -12.25
C ASP A 212 -4.19 12.13 -11.05
N TYR A 213 -3.76 12.55 -9.85
CA TYR A 213 -3.65 11.68 -8.68
C TYR A 213 -5.03 11.24 -8.14
N MET A 214 -5.94 12.18 -7.91
CA MET A 214 -7.28 11.86 -7.36
C MET A 214 -8.12 10.98 -8.31
N PRO A 215 -8.24 11.27 -9.62
CA PRO A 215 -8.98 10.40 -10.53
C PRO A 215 -8.42 8.97 -10.62
N ARG A 216 -7.10 8.81 -10.52
CA ARG A 216 -6.44 7.49 -10.50
C ARG A 216 -6.71 6.75 -9.20
N LEU A 217 -6.68 7.46 -8.07
CA LEU A 217 -7.03 6.91 -6.77
C LEU A 217 -8.48 6.41 -6.76
N ASP A 218 -9.42 7.24 -7.21
CA ASP A 218 -10.83 6.89 -7.26
C ASP A 218 -11.07 5.66 -8.14
N ARG A 219 -10.47 5.61 -9.33
CA ARG A 219 -10.53 4.42 -10.20
C ARG A 219 -9.98 3.18 -9.51
N THR A 220 -8.87 3.32 -8.80
CA THR A 220 -8.25 2.21 -8.07
C THR A 220 -9.16 1.69 -6.96
N LEU A 221 -9.80 2.60 -6.20
CA LEU A 221 -10.75 2.26 -5.15
C LEU A 221 -12.00 1.57 -5.72
N GLU A 222 -12.51 2.04 -6.86
CA GLU A 222 -13.64 1.42 -7.56
C GLU A 222 -13.30 0.02 -8.10
N GLU A 223 -12.15 -0.13 -8.75
CA GLU A 223 -11.68 -1.42 -9.27
C GLU A 223 -11.43 -2.43 -8.14
N ALA A 224 -10.83 -1.97 -7.03
CA ALA A 224 -10.65 -2.75 -5.81
C ALA A 224 -11.99 -3.24 -5.23
N ALA A 225 -12.95 -2.32 -5.07
CA ALA A 225 -14.28 -2.67 -4.55
C ALA A 225 -15.03 -3.67 -5.44
N ALA A 226 -14.87 -3.55 -6.76
CA ALA A 226 -15.55 -4.40 -7.73
C ALA A 226 -14.91 -5.78 -7.90
N LYS A 227 -13.57 -5.89 -7.84
CA LYS A 227 -12.84 -7.14 -8.15
C LYS A 227 -12.29 -7.84 -6.92
N ASP A 228 -11.65 -7.10 -6.02
CA ASP A 228 -10.88 -7.70 -4.94
C ASP A 228 -11.78 -8.17 -3.81
N ILE A 229 -12.82 -7.40 -3.46
CA ILE A 229 -13.75 -7.78 -2.39
C ILE A 229 -14.46 -9.11 -2.69
N PRO A 230 -15.16 -9.27 -3.84
CA PRO A 230 -15.86 -10.53 -4.12
C PRO A 230 -14.91 -11.72 -4.16
N ALA A 231 -13.77 -11.58 -4.85
CA ALA A 231 -12.79 -12.65 -4.97
C ALA A 231 -12.18 -13.05 -3.62
N ALA A 232 -11.92 -12.09 -2.74
CA ALA A 232 -11.37 -12.36 -1.43
C ALA A 232 -12.40 -13.00 -0.49
N VAL A 233 -13.65 -12.49 -0.47
CA VAL A 233 -14.74 -13.11 0.31
C VAL A 233 -15.00 -14.54 -0.14
N GLU A 234 -15.01 -14.81 -1.46
CA GLU A 234 -15.15 -16.17 -1.98
C GLU A 234 -13.98 -17.08 -1.58
N LYS A 235 -12.74 -16.60 -1.67
CA LYS A 235 -11.55 -17.37 -1.23
C LYS A 235 -11.63 -17.74 0.25
N HIS A 236 -11.96 -16.78 1.11
CA HIS A 236 -12.11 -17.05 2.53
C HIS A 236 -13.31 -17.96 2.83
N GLY A 237 -14.43 -17.78 2.14
CA GLY A 237 -15.61 -18.64 2.28
C GLY A 237 -15.33 -20.09 1.87
N ASN A 238 -14.55 -20.29 0.80
CA ASN A 238 -14.08 -21.61 0.42
C ASN A 238 -13.18 -22.22 1.48
N ALA A 239 -12.23 -21.45 2.05
CA ALA A 239 -11.39 -21.93 3.15
C ALA A 239 -12.21 -22.26 4.42
N ALA A 240 -13.26 -21.49 4.72
CA ALA A 240 -14.21 -21.78 5.79
C ALA A 240 -15.01 -23.06 5.51
N ARG A 241 -15.48 -23.28 4.27
CA ARG A 241 -16.17 -24.51 3.85
C ARG A 241 -15.29 -25.76 4.03
N LEU A 242 -13.98 -25.62 3.83
CA LEU A 242 -13.01 -26.68 4.07
C LEU A 242 -12.78 -26.95 5.57
N GLY A 243 -13.23 -26.07 6.46
CA GLY A 243 -12.96 -26.18 7.90
C GLY A 243 -11.51 -25.90 8.28
N ILE A 244 -10.75 -25.20 7.44
CA ILE A 244 -9.34 -24.82 7.69
C ILE A 244 -9.20 -23.35 8.14
N ALA A 245 -10.12 -22.47 7.76
CA ALA A 245 -10.09 -21.09 8.25
C ALA A 245 -10.65 -21.00 9.67
N SER A 246 -9.92 -20.34 10.58
CA SER A 246 -10.39 -19.96 11.91
C SER A 246 -11.51 -18.93 11.81
N ILE A 247 -12.74 -19.41 11.69
CA ILE A 247 -13.96 -18.90 12.33
C ILE A 247 -14.02 -17.37 12.50
N ARG A 248 -14.36 -16.65 11.43
CA ARG A 248 -15.01 -15.31 11.52
C ARG A 248 -16.11 -15.15 10.48
N LEU A 249 -15.92 -15.67 9.28
CA LEU A 249 -16.98 -15.71 8.25
C LEU A 249 -18.17 -16.55 8.70
N ILE A 250 -17.93 -17.73 9.29
CA ILE A 250 -19.00 -18.62 9.75
C ILE A 250 -19.81 -18.00 10.90
N GLU A 251 -19.15 -17.31 11.84
CA GLU A 251 -19.81 -16.51 12.89
C GLU A 251 -20.59 -15.34 12.30
N ALA A 252 -20.01 -14.60 11.33
CA ALA A 252 -20.69 -13.51 10.64
C ALA A 252 -21.90 -13.98 9.78
N PHE A 253 -21.93 -15.26 9.37
CA PHE A 253 -23.03 -15.85 8.61
C PHE A 253 -24.19 -16.33 9.49
N ASN A 254 -24.06 -16.28 10.82
CA ASN A 254 -25.13 -16.70 11.72
C ASN A 254 -25.18 -15.86 13.01
N PRO A 255 -25.73 -14.63 12.99
CA PRO A 255 -25.88 -13.82 14.20
C PRO A 255 -26.87 -14.41 15.23
N ALA A 256 -27.57 -15.50 14.91
CA ALA A 256 -28.44 -16.24 15.84
C ALA A 256 -27.73 -17.41 16.57
N ALA A 257 -26.44 -17.64 16.29
CA ALA A 257 -25.67 -18.78 16.81
C ALA A 257 -25.41 -18.75 18.33
N ASP A 258 -25.71 -17.65 19.02
CA ASP A 258 -25.66 -17.59 20.50
C ASP A 258 -26.67 -18.54 21.18
N SER A 259 -27.56 -19.21 20.42
CA SER A 259 -28.63 -20.04 20.96
C SER A 259 -28.77 -21.46 20.38
N ALA A 260 -27.89 -21.88 19.45
CA ALA A 260 -27.89 -23.24 18.88
C ALA A 260 -26.58 -23.96 19.18
N PRO A 261 -26.56 -25.30 19.36
CA PRO A 261 -25.31 -26.04 19.49
C PRO A 261 -24.44 -25.79 18.25
N ALA A 262 -23.23 -25.24 18.45
CA ALA A 262 -22.31 -24.80 17.40
C ALA A 262 -22.11 -25.88 16.29
N ASP A 263 -22.08 -27.15 16.67
CA ASP A 263 -21.90 -28.28 15.76
C ASP A 263 -23.03 -28.52 14.75
N SER A 264 -24.23 -27.97 14.98
CA SER A 264 -25.42 -28.23 14.16
C SER A 264 -25.67 -27.18 13.08
N ALA A 265 -25.36 -25.91 13.34
CA ALA A 265 -25.56 -24.82 12.39
C ALA A 265 -24.38 -24.65 11.41
N GLU A 266 -23.13 -24.85 11.86
CA GLU A 266 -21.95 -24.83 10.97
C GLU A 266 -22.03 -25.95 9.92
N ASN A 267 -22.50 -27.14 10.32
CA ASN A 267 -22.63 -28.28 9.42
C ASN A 267 -23.69 -28.08 8.33
N GLU A 268 -24.77 -27.32 8.56
CA GLU A 268 -25.84 -27.13 7.55
C GLU A 268 -25.50 -26.05 6.51
N ILE A 269 -24.81 -24.97 6.90
CA ILE A 269 -24.41 -23.89 5.97
C ILE A 269 -23.26 -24.37 5.07
N VAL A 270 -22.31 -25.12 5.63
CA VAL A 270 -21.17 -25.71 4.90
C VAL A 270 -21.62 -26.80 3.92
N LYS A 271 -22.71 -27.53 4.22
CA LYS A 271 -23.23 -28.63 3.39
C LYS A 271 -24.30 -28.22 2.37
N SER A 272 -24.84 -27.00 2.44
CA SER A 272 -25.85 -26.50 1.49
C SER A 272 -25.27 -25.41 0.57
N PRO A 273 -25.01 -25.72 -0.72
CA PRO A 273 -24.44 -24.75 -1.67
C PRO A 273 -25.27 -23.46 -1.81
N ALA A 274 -26.60 -23.55 -1.69
CA ALA A 274 -27.49 -22.40 -1.79
C ALA A 274 -27.37 -21.47 -0.57
N ARG A 275 -27.31 -22.03 0.65
CA ARG A 275 -27.13 -21.24 1.88
C ARG A 275 -25.74 -20.60 1.93
N LEU A 276 -24.71 -21.32 1.51
CA LEU A 276 -23.36 -20.76 1.39
C LEU A 276 -23.33 -19.58 0.41
N ARG A 277 -24.01 -19.68 -0.74
CA ARG A 277 -24.06 -18.58 -1.71
C ARG A 277 -24.76 -17.34 -1.15
N GLU A 278 -25.92 -17.51 -0.53
CA GLU A 278 -26.66 -16.40 0.11
C GLU A 278 -25.81 -15.72 1.20
N ALA A 279 -25.10 -16.51 2.00
CA ALA A 279 -24.20 -16.03 3.03
C ALA A 279 -23.06 -15.18 2.42
N LEU A 280 -22.38 -15.71 1.40
CA LEU A 280 -21.32 -14.99 0.69
C LEU A 280 -21.81 -13.67 0.10
N ASP A 281 -22.98 -13.65 -0.53
CA ASP A 281 -23.54 -12.42 -1.11
C ASP A 281 -23.80 -11.35 -0.02
N LYS A 282 -24.27 -11.74 1.18
CA LYS A 282 -24.41 -10.82 2.33
C LYS A 282 -23.05 -10.30 2.82
N ALA A 283 -22.03 -11.16 2.92
CA ALA A 283 -20.69 -10.73 3.32
C ALA A 283 -20.05 -9.80 2.28
N ILE A 284 -20.25 -10.05 0.98
CA ILE A 284 -19.79 -9.16 -0.09
C ILE A 284 -20.45 -7.78 0.07
N ALA A 285 -21.77 -7.73 0.24
CA ALA A 285 -22.47 -6.46 0.41
C ALA A 285 -21.99 -5.69 1.64
N LYS A 286 -21.80 -6.37 2.78
CA LYS A 286 -21.27 -5.76 4.02
C LYS A 286 -19.84 -5.27 3.85
N ALA A 287 -18.97 -6.08 3.25
CA ALA A 287 -17.59 -5.70 2.96
C ALA A 287 -17.52 -4.50 2.02
N GLN A 288 -18.38 -4.43 0.98
CA GLN A 288 -18.48 -3.28 0.07
C GLN A 288 -18.93 -2.00 0.78
N GLN A 289 -19.93 -2.10 1.66
CA GLN A 289 -20.39 -0.96 2.46
C GLN A 289 -19.26 -0.44 3.37
N ASN A 290 -18.62 -1.34 4.13
CA ASN A 290 -17.52 -0.98 5.01
C ASN A 290 -16.29 -0.46 4.25
N PHE A 291 -15.99 -1.05 3.10
CA PHE A 291 -14.94 -0.57 2.21
C PHE A 291 -15.22 0.85 1.74
N THR A 292 -16.45 1.14 1.31
CA THR A 292 -16.85 2.48 0.83
C THR A 292 -16.67 3.53 1.93
N LEU A 293 -17.13 3.24 3.15
CA LEU A 293 -16.97 4.11 4.32
C LEU A 293 -15.49 4.35 4.64
N ARG A 294 -14.66 3.31 4.60
CA ARG A 294 -13.23 3.42 4.92
C ARG A 294 -12.43 4.08 3.78
N ALA A 295 -12.89 3.97 2.54
CA ALA A 295 -12.25 4.58 1.37
C ALA A 295 -12.32 6.11 1.39
N GLU A 296 -13.32 6.70 2.06
CA GLU A 296 -13.39 8.15 2.29
C GLU A 296 -12.16 8.66 3.05
N TYR A 297 -11.71 7.91 4.06
CA TYR A 297 -10.51 8.27 4.81
C TYR A 297 -9.24 8.25 3.94
N VAL A 298 -9.10 7.26 3.05
CA VAL A 298 -8.01 7.23 2.06
C VAL A 298 -8.06 8.46 1.16
N ARG A 299 -9.24 8.83 0.65
CA ARG A 299 -9.43 10.03 -0.17
C ARG A 299 -9.08 11.31 0.58
N ASP A 300 -9.42 11.41 1.85
CA ASP A 300 -9.15 12.60 2.65
C ASP A 300 -7.65 12.78 2.92
N VAL A 301 -6.93 11.70 3.22
CA VAL A 301 -5.47 11.74 3.35
C VAL A 301 -4.82 12.10 2.01
N ALA A 302 -5.28 11.49 0.91
CA ALA A 302 -4.80 11.78 -0.43
C ALA A 302 -5.01 13.25 -0.84
N ARG A 303 -6.18 13.84 -0.53
CA ARG A 303 -6.46 15.27 -0.77
C ARG A 303 -5.52 16.18 0.03
N GLN A 304 -5.27 15.84 1.29
CA GLN A 304 -4.32 16.60 2.11
C GLN A 304 -2.90 16.50 1.56
N LYS A 305 -2.48 15.30 1.13
CA LYS A 305 -1.18 15.06 0.51
C LYS A 305 -1.04 15.90 -0.75
N LEU A 306 -2.08 15.92 -1.59
CA LEU A 306 -2.13 16.72 -2.80
C LEU A 306 -2.00 18.22 -2.52
N ALA A 307 -2.74 18.74 -1.54
CA ALA A 307 -2.68 20.15 -1.17
C ALA A 307 -1.28 20.56 -0.65
N VAL A 308 -0.59 19.67 0.05
CA VAL A 308 0.79 19.89 0.50
C VAL A 308 1.76 19.84 -0.67
N LEU A 309 1.59 18.89 -1.60
CA LEU A 309 2.40 18.81 -2.81
C LEU A 309 2.25 20.08 -3.67
N ASP A 310 1.02 20.55 -3.90
CA ASP A 310 0.74 21.79 -4.63
C ASP A 310 1.41 22.99 -3.95
N GLN A 311 1.37 23.08 -2.61
CA GLN A 311 2.05 24.14 -1.87
C GLN A 311 3.58 24.04 -1.94
N LEU A 312 4.15 22.84 -1.80
CA LEU A 312 5.60 22.64 -1.89
C LEU A 312 6.12 23.00 -3.26
N VAL A 313 5.42 22.55 -4.30
CA VAL A 313 5.60 23.00 -5.68
C VAL A 313 5.62 24.51 -5.76
N THR A 314 4.72 25.19 -5.02
CA THR A 314 4.68 26.64 -5.06
C THR A 314 5.90 27.33 -4.44
N LEU A 315 6.60 26.64 -3.55
CA LEU A 315 7.77 27.15 -2.85
C LEU A 315 9.09 26.68 -3.46
N THR A 316 9.05 25.79 -4.46
CA THR A 316 10.25 25.30 -5.13
C THR A 316 10.97 26.47 -5.83
N PRO A 317 12.23 26.76 -5.48
CA PRO A 317 12.99 27.82 -6.12
C PRO A 317 13.25 27.46 -7.59
N VAL A 318 12.82 28.35 -8.50
CA VAL A 318 13.04 28.21 -9.94
C VAL A 318 13.92 29.37 -10.39
N ARG A 319 15.03 29.06 -11.06
CA ARG A 319 15.93 30.04 -11.67
C ARG A 319 15.85 29.93 -13.19
N ALA A 320 15.61 31.04 -13.88
CA ALA A 320 15.72 31.06 -15.33
C ALA A 320 17.18 30.85 -15.78
N VAL A 321 17.37 30.09 -16.85
CA VAL A 321 18.67 29.80 -17.45
C VAL A 321 18.60 30.00 -18.97
N GLY A 322 19.71 30.38 -19.59
CA GLY A 322 19.76 30.69 -21.02
C GLY A 322 19.05 32.00 -21.40
N GLN A 323 19.00 32.29 -22.70
CA GLN A 323 18.27 33.43 -23.25
C GLN A 323 17.21 32.95 -24.23
N GLU A 324 16.03 33.57 -24.16
CA GLU A 324 14.91 33.22 -25.03
C GLU A 324 15.20 33.60 -26.48
N GLN A 325 15.03 32.63 -27.38
CA GLN A 325 15.22 32.82 -28.81
C GLN A 325 13.87 32.98 -29.52
N LYS A 326 13.84 33.82 -30.55
CA LYS A 326 12.61 34.22 -31.27
C LYS A 326 11.84 33.04 -31.90
N ASP A 327 12.54 31.95 -32.21
CA ASP A 327 11.98 30.73 -32.82
C ASP A 327 12.11 29.50 -31.92
N GLN A 328 12.18 29.69 -30.61
CA GLN A 328 12.40 28.60 -29.65
C GLN A 328 11.22 27.62 -29.64
N GLN A 329 11.50 26.36 -29.98
CA GLN A 329 10.49 25.30 -30.07
C GLN A 329 10.27 24.51 -28.77
N ALA A 330 11.24 24.56 -27.85
CA ALA A 330 11.16 23.88 -26.55
C ALA A 330 11.89 24.65 -25.44
N PHE A 331 11.43 24.54 -24.19
CA PHE A 331 12.15 24.99 -23.00
C PHE A 331 12.85 23.82 -22.31
N ASP A 332 14.07 24.07 -21.86
CA ASP A 332 14.83 23.08 -21.09
C ASP A 332 14.56 23.23 -19.58
N PHE A 333 14.29 22.14 -18.89
CA PHE A 333 14.14 22.09 -17.44
C PHE A 333 15.23 21.21 -16.85
N TYR A 334 15.99 21.77 -15.91
CA TYR A 334 17.08 21.11 -15.22
C TYR A 334 16.71 20.92 -13.77
N LEU A 335 16.67 19.68 -13.29
CA LEU A 335 16.59 19.40 -11.87
C LEU A 335 18.00 19.36 -11.29
N LEU A 336 18.24 20.15 -10.25
CA LEU A 336 19.53 20.27 -9.59
C LEU A 336 19.50 19.58 -8.24
N ASN A 337 20.59 18.92 -7.86
CA ASN A 337 20.82 18.57 -6.46
C ASN A 337 20.90 19.84 -5.59
N PRO A 338 20.64 19.70 -4.28
CA PRO A 338 21.07 20.69 -3.29
C PRO A 338 22.55 21.03 -3.48
N GLU A 339 22.93 22.26 -3.14
CA GLU A 339 24.30 22.72 -3.31
C GLU A 339 25.26 21.90 -2.43
N GLU A 340 26.17 21.15 -3.05
CA GLU A 340 27.25 20.43 -2.37
C GLU A 340 28.58 21.05 -2.79
N ASN A 341 29.41 21.44 -1.82
CA ASN A 341 30.71 22.08 -2.06
C ASN A 341 30.66 23.35 -2.96
N GLY A 342 29.56 24.11 -2.89
CA GLY A 342 29.39 25.34 -3.67
C GLY A 342 28.96 25.10 -5.12
N GLN A 343 28.49 23.89 -5.46
CA GLN A 343 28.07 23.53 -6.81
C GLN A 343 26.74 22.79 -6.82
N HIS A 344 25.89 23.16 -7.78
CA HIS A 344 24.68 22.40 -8.11
C HIS A 344 24.97 21.42 -9.24
N THR A 345 24.80 20.13 -8.98
CA THR A 345 24.88 19.07 -10.01
C THR A 345 23.51 18.84 -10.64
N VAL A 346 23.47 18.66 -11.96
CA VAL A 346 22.24 18.36 -12.69
C VAL A 346 21.93 16.87 -12.48
N LEU A 347 20.76 16.58 -11.92
CA LEU A 347 20.23 15.22 -11.77
C LEU A 347 19.52 14.76 -13.04
N PHE A 348 18.65 15.62 -13.58
CA PHE A 348 17.85 15.33 -14.78
C PHE A 348 17.69 16.58 -15.64
N HIS A 349 17.53 16.37 -16.93
CA HIS A 349 17.15 17.36 -17.91
C HIS A 349 15.89 16.89 -18.65
N MET A 350 14.97 17.79 -18.92
CA MET A 350 13.74 17.51 -19.65
C MET A 350 13.41 18.70 -20.56
N ALA A 351 13.09 18.44 -21.82
CA ALA A 351 12.61 19.46 -22.73
C ALA A 351 11.07 19.44 -22.81
N ILE A 352 10.45 20.61 -22.87
CA ILE A 352 9.00 20.76 -23.06
C ILE A 352 8.75 21.56 -24.33
N ASP A 353 8.02 20.96 -25.27
CA ASP A 353 7.65 21.61 -26.52
C ASP A 353 6.65 22.75 -26.28
N VAL A 354 6.96 23.93 -26.81
CA VAL A 354 6.20 25.17 -26.57
C VAL A 354 4.81 25.15 -27.19
N LYS A 355 4.64 24.44 -28.32
CA LYS A 355 3.37 24.43 -29.07
C LYS A 355 2.39 23.38 -28.55
N THR A 356 2.90 22.25 -28.09
CA THR A 356 2.10 21.08 -27.69
C THR A 356 2.04 20.91 -26.18
N GLY A 357 2.92 21.57 -25.41
CA GLY A 357 3.03 21.43 -23.96
C GLY A 357 3.42 20.01 -23.52
N ARG A 358 3.91 19.17 -24.45
CA ARG A 358 4.33 17.80 -24.16
C ARG A 358 5.78 17.80 -23.72
N ALA A 359 6.05 17.11 -22.62
CA ALA A 359 7.39 16.85 -22.13
C ALA A 359 8.02 15.66 -22.86
N GLU A 360 9.30 15.79 -23.21
CA GLU A 360 10.14 14.66 -23.61
C GLU A 360 10.49 13.81 -22.38
N PRO A 361 10.87 12.51 -22.54
CA PRO A 361 11.35 11.71 -21.43
C PRO A 361 12.56 12.37 -20.75
N PRO A 362 12.64 12.38 -19.41
CA PRO A 362 13.76 12.99 -18.70
C PRO A 362 15.06 12.24 -18.98
N GLU A 363 16.12 12.97 -19.32
CA GLU A 363 17.47 12.46 -19.50
C GLU A 363 18.29 12.66 -18.22
N MET A 364 19.13 11.68 -17.86
CA MET A 364 20.02 11.79 -16.71
C MET A 364 21.08 12.87 -16.94
N GLY A 365 21.25 13.77 -15.97
CA GLY A 365 22.38 14.68 -15.95
C GLY A 365 23.67 13.92 -15.66
N GLU A 366 24.49 13.66 -16.69
CA GLU A 366 25.76 12.92 -16.58
C GLU A 366 26.84 13.67 -15.77
N GLY A 367 26.59 13.96 -14.49
CA GLY A 367 27.53 14.65 -13.60
C GLY A 367 27.84 16.10 -13.97
N LYS A 368 27.13 16.67 -14.95
CA LYS A 368 27.29 18.08 -15.35
C LYS A 368 26.86 18.99 -14.21
N THR A 369 27.65 20.00 -13.91
CA THR A 369 27.21 21.08 -13.02
C THR A 369 26.32 22.05 -13.81
N MET A 370 25.46 22.80 -13.11
CA MET A 370 24.70 23.86 -13.77
C MET A 370 25.63 24.90 -14.42
N ALA A 371 26.81 25.14 -13.83
CA ALA A 371 27.83 26.02 -14.40
C ALA A 371 28.42 25.50 -15.72
N ASP A 372 28.46 24.17 -15.93
CA ASP A 372 28.88 23.58 -17.20
C ASP A 372 27.80 23.74 -18.27
N VAL A 373 26.54 23.53 -17.87
CA VAL A 373 25.37 23.74 -18.74
C VAL A 373 25.30 25.19 -19.22
N GLU A 374 25.51 26.16 -18.33
CA GLU A 374 25.49 27.60 -18.65
C GLU A 374 26.60 28.07 -19.58
N LYS A 375 27.71 27.33 -19.67
CA LYS A 375 28.79 27.62 -20.62
C LYS A 375 28.53 27.06 -22.02
N THR A 376 27.43 26.35 -22.23
CA THR A 376 27.10 25.75 -23.53
C THR A 376 26.64 26.83 -24.50
N ALA A 377 27.33 26.95 -25.65
CA ALA A 377 27.09 28.01 -26.64
C ALA A 377 25.65 28.05 -27.22
N ASN A 378 24.88 26.97 -27.05
CA ASN A 378 23.51 26.82 -27.55
C ASN A 378 22.50 26.55 -26.43
N LEU A 379 22.75 27.04 -25.21
CA LEU A 379 21.79 26.90 -24.12
C LEU A 379 20.47 27.57 -24.51
N ARG A 380 19.42 26.76 -24.68
CA ARG A 380 18.06 27.24 -24.91
C ARG A 380 17.55 27.88 -23.63
N ALA A 381 16.59 28.81 -23.73
CA ALA A 381 15.94 29.28 -22.51
C ALA A 381 15.31 28.11 -21.77
N GLY A 382 15.41 28.17 -20.46
CA GLY A 382 15.01 27.08 -19.61
C GLY A 382 14.97 27.48 -18.15
N PHE A 383 14.78 26.48 -17.29
CA PHE A 383 14.64 26.66 -15.86
C PHE A 383 15.47 25.64 -15.11
N ALA A 384 16.23 26.11 -14.14
CA ALA A 384 16.88 25.30 -13.14
C ALA A 384 15.99 25.24 -11.90
N VAL A 385 15.67 24.03 -11.47
CA VAL A 385 14.82 23.72 -10.31
C VAL A 385 15.69 23.03 -9.28
N THR A 386 15.89 23.62 -8.11
CA THR A 386 16.66 22.98 -7.04
C THR A 386 15.77 21.97 -6.32
N ARG A 387 16.10 20.68 -6.50
CA ARG A 387 15.37 19.53 -5.96
C ARG A 387 15.09 19.69 -4.48
N ASN A 388 13.86 19.39 -4.06
CA ASN A 388 13.63 19.04 -2.66
C ASN A 388 14.06 17.58 -2.46
N PRO A 389 15.10 17.29 -1.66
CA PRO A 389 15.54 15.90 -1.45
C PRO A 389 14.43 15.00 -0.89
N GLU A 390 13.42 15.61 -0.25
CA GLU A 390 12.30 14.92 0.39
C GLU A 390 11.05 14.77 -0.51
N ILE A 391 11.03 15.38 -1.71
CA ILE A 391 10.01 15.05 -2.72
C ILE A 391 10.52 13.85 -3.52
N SER A 392 9.89 12.70 -3.32
CA SER A 392 10.26 11.45 -3.99
C SER A 392 9.91 11.45 -5.48
N ASP A 393 8.89 12.21 -5.90
CA ASP A 393 8.44 12.31 -7.28
C ASP A 393 9.04 13.53 -7.99
N ILE A 394 10.23 13.32 -8.54
CA ILE A 394 11.02 14.29 -9.30
C ILE A 394 10.21 14.98 -10.42
N MET A 395 9.29 14.25 -11.07
CA MET A 395 8.51 14.78 -12.18
C MET A 395 7.43 15.77 -11.74
N LEU A 396 6.98 15.70 -10.49
CA LEU A 396 5.96 16.58 -9.94
C LEU A 396 6.55 17.98 -9.65
N GLU A 397 7.81 18.05 -9.22
CA GLU A 397 8.53 19.32 -9.09
C GLU A 397 8.80 19.99 -10.45
N ILE A 398 9.18 19.19 -11.46
CA ILE A 398 9.50 19.72 -12.79
C ILE A 398 8.23 20.13 -13.54
N GLY A 399 7.18 19.32 -13.51
CA GLY A 399 5.91 19.59 -14.18
C GLY A 399 5.28 20.89 -13.68
N ALA A 400 5.31 21.13 -12.38
CA ALA A 400 4.70 22.33 -11.85
C ALA A 400 5.57 23.60 -11.97
N ALA A 401 6.90 23.46 -12.00
CA ALA A 401 7.77 24.54 -12.45
C ALA A 401 7.47 24.94 -13.91
N ALA A 402 7.13 23.98 -14.76
CA ALA A 402 6.74 24.22 -16.14
C ALA A 402 5.37 24.90 -16.27
N ASP A 403 4.36 24.46 -15.52
CA ASP A 403 3.02 25.06 -15.55
C ASP A 403 3.02 26.53 -15.08
N ARG A 404 3.85 26.86 -14.08
CA ARG A 404 4.07 28.25 -13.63
C ARG A 404 4.62 29.15 -14.71
N PHE A 405 5.57 28.64 -15.49
CA PHE A 405 6.13 29.38 -16.61
C PHE A 405 5.10 29.62 -17.72
N LEU A 406 4.28 28.60 -18.04
CA LEU A 406 3.21 28.77 -19.01
C LEU A 406 2.17 29.80 -18.53
N ALA A 407 1.87 29.83 -17.22
CA ALA A 407 0.96 30.81 -16.63
C ALA A 407 1.49 32.26 -16.69
N THR A 408 2.79 32.49 -16.48
CA THR A 408 3.38 33.84 -16.57
C THR A 408 3.43 34.38 -18.00
N ARG A 409 3.47 33.50 -19.01
CA ARG A 409 3.32 33.88 -20.43
C ARG A 409 1.87 34.08 -20.89
N SER A 410 0.93 33.41 -20.22
CA SER A 410 -0.50 33.47 -20.56
C SER A 410 -1.20 34.67 -19.90
N ALA A 411 -0.53 35.37 -18.98
CA ALA A 411 -1.02 36.64 -18.48
C ALA A 411 -1.05 37.66 -19.62
N PRO A 412 -2.20 38.28 -19.95
CA PRO A 412 -2.24 39.33 -20.96
C PRO A 412 -1.27 40.44 -20.54
N GLU A 413 -0.45 40.90 -21.48
CA GLU A 413 0.38 42.08 -21.28
C GLU A 413 -0.48 43.19 -20.68
N PRO A 414 -0.03 43.92 -19.65
CA PRO A 414 -0.72 45.13 -19.23
C PRO A 414 -0.83 46.02 -20.47
N GLU A 415 -2.07 46.29 -20.90
CA GLU A 415 -2.35 47.24 -21.98
C GLU A 415 -1.48 48.46 -21.76
N ASN A 416 -0.68 48.77 -22.78
CA ASN A 416 0.19 49.93 -22.89
C ASN A 416 -0.28 51.07 -21.97
N ALA A 417 0.51 51.37 -20.94
CA ALA A 417 0.39 52.62 -20.23
C ALA A 417 0.37 53.73 -21.30
N ALA A 418 -0.78 54.38 -21.45
CA ALA A 418 -1.00 55.45 -22.39
C ALA A 418 0.20 56.40 -22.31
N THR A 419 0.84 56.63 -23.45
CA THR A 419 1.98 57.52 -23.58
C THR A 419 1.59 58.87 -23.00
N ALA A 420 2.23 59.27 -21.89
CA ALA A 420 2.02 60.59 -21.32
C ALA A 420 2.29 61.66 -22.40
N PRO A 421 1.42 62.68 -22.57
CA PRO A 421 1.63 63.70 -23.58
C PRO A 421 2.93 64.46 -23.30
N LYS A 422 3.75 64.65 -24.35
CA LYS A 422 5.01 65.40 -24.28
C LYS A 422 4.78 66.80 -23.69
N ALA A 423 5.61 67.15 -22.70
CA ALA A 423 5.62 68.49 -22.11
C ALA A 423 5.85 69.58 -23.17
N PRO A 424 5.18 70.74 -23.08
CA PRO A 424 5.39 71.84 -24.00
C PRO A 424 6.82 72.39 -23.85
N LYS A 425 7.47 72.66 -24.98
CA LYS A 425 8.82 73.24 -25.01
C LYS A 425 8.83 74.61 -24.33
N PRO A 426 9.88 74.94 -23.55
CA PRO A 426 10.04 76.27 -22.97
C PRO A 426 10.22 77.29 -24.09
N ARG A 427 9.49 78.41 -24.00
CA ARG A 427 9.84 79.63 -24.75
C ARG A 427 11.10 80.20 -24.12
N THR A 428 12.17 80.25 -24.90
CA THR A 428 13.39 81.00 -24.58
C THR A 428 13.10 82.51 -24.49
N PRO A 429 13.88 83.25 -23.68
CA PRO A 429 13.60 84.63 -23.29
C PRO A 429 13.58 85.64 -24.44
#